data_AF-A0A2Z4AEV0-F1
#
_entry.id   AF-A0A2Z4AEV0-F1
#
_cell.length_a   1.000
_cell.length_b   1.000
_cell.length_c   1.000
_cell.angle_alpha   90.00
_cell.angle_beta   90.00
_cell.angle_gamma   90.00
#
_symmetry.space_group_name_H-M   'P 1'
#
loop_
_entity.id
_entity.type
_entity.pdbx_description
1 polymer ?
#
loop_
_entity_poly.entity_id
_entity_poly.type
_entity_poly.pdbx_seq_one_letter_code
_entity_poly.pdbx_strand_id
1 'polypeptide(L)'
;MDPWQYYLYGLSHFKGEIDATGLTLPSIFPFLLTPFFHVSQTIPAALWANGLSAIFLVIIVHVLTKQLALNCPSFLIAGIVLACPLLLGLSRELYLEFTLTAVVAGQFAVWIGLCESNRRVWIIPMALLFIFGVLLKATYPLFFLAPLLLVVAKRILEGRFISVIGLIATFAIPLLIAVLFVKVAFPQAFEYYTSLGNTSLPVMPLIGPREAFSLESSMFYISHIGITMLVFLTPFLLLATWKAFWPAAATTAPKTKDEQWRDVMLWLWFLGPLLILTLQPVKEPRHIAPCVVPAILLIFRAIDHVQYRPLRLVLTAALTLTALLQYGAIVSHRLYSPYFIDKPIGSAEIERAVVASVVKTSEAKQLNEQGKFMFNFAVAGFGRNEALSLVWQFHPGIVYNLDLFDHDLRRMDIPLKEFEDLYTYESFNSYNWRCRWPVRYQSLDQKTVVDNADFLIIKGIESESLAKNYPRHRLEERLPTEDGDIFILSQPFRNSQHYRVRYGKYFLLQNETLNNIELNTVYFDMAMADFYRGSLRPKALLDAFPSGYSPGKKVRQIRYYSSYSLLLPRFEKVYNKISNTLER
;
A
#
# COMPACT_ATOMS: atom_id res chain seq x y z
N MET A 1 -5.74 1.50 -3.25
CA MET A 1 -6.17 0.30 -3.98
C MET A 1 -5.06 -0.72 -3.92
N ASP A 2 -5.43 -1.97 -3.70
CA ASP A 2 -4.53 -3.11 -3.69
C ASP A 2 -4.43 -3.77 -5.08
N PRO A 3 -3.37 -4.54 -5.35
CA PRO A 3 -3.10 -5.09 -6.68
C PRO A 3 -4.25 -5.95 -7.22
N TRP A 4 -4.89 -6.70 -6.32
CA TRP A 4 -6.05 -7.52 -6.60
C TRP A 4 -7.27 -6.70 -7.06
N GLN A 5 -7.48 -5.51 -6.47
CA GLN A 5 -8.57 -4.62 -6.86
C GLN A 5 -8.35 -4.07 -8.28
N TYR A 6 -7.11 -3.68 -8.61
CA TYR A 6 -6.77 -3.23 -9.97
C TYR A 6 -6.94 -4.36 -11.01
N TYR A 7 -6.50 -5.58 -10.67
CA TYR A 7 -6.65 -6.75 -11.53
C TYR A 7 -8.11 -7.12 -11.75
N LEU A 8 -8.89 -7.33 -10.68
CA LEU A 8 -10.29 -7.73 -10.79
C LEU A 8 -11.12 -6.67 -11.51
N TYR A 9 -10.92 -5.39 -11.18
CA TYR A 9 -11.62 -4.33 -11.87
C TYR A 9 -11.28 -4.31 -13.36
N GLY A 10 -9.99 -4.37 -13.70
CA GLY A 10 -9.55 -4.44 -15.10
C GLY A 10 -10.14 -5.64 -15.84
N LEU A 11 -10.18 -6.81 -15.20
CA LEU A 11 -10.72 -8.04 -15.77
C LEU A 11 -12.23 -7.96 -15.97
N SER A 12 -12.98 -7.50 -14.98
CA SER A 12 -14.44 -7.32 -15.09
C SER A 12 -14.80 -6.25 -16.13
N HIS A 13 -14.01 -5.17 -16.22
CA HIS A 13 -14.19 -4.17 -17.27
C HIS A 13 -13.93 -4.77 -18.66
N PHE A 14 -12.83 -5.52 -18.83
CA PHE A 14 -12.51 -6.23 -20.06
C PHE A 14 -13.61 -7.22 -20.48
N LYS A 15 -14.27 -7.88 -19.53
CA LYS A 15 -15.41 -8.78 -19.77
C LYS A 15 -16.73 -8.05 -20.04
N GLY A 16 -16.78 -6.72 -19.89
CA GLY A 16 -18.01 -5.93 -20.01
C GLY A 16 -18.98 -6.09 -18.84
N GLU A 17 -18.51 -6.62 -17.70
CA GLU A 17 -19.34 -6.81 -16.49
C GLU A 17 -19.54 -5.50 -15.74
N ILE A 18 -18.58 -4.57 -15.84
CA ILE A 18 -18.61 -3.27 -15.17
C ILE A 18 -18.22 -2.14 -16.12
N ASP A 19 -18.87 -0.99 -15.96
CA ASP A 19 -18.52 0.24 -16.65
C ASP A 19 -17.42 1.01 -15.87
N ALA A 20 -16.69 1.88 -16.58
CA ALA A 20 -15.65 2.74 -16.04
C ALA A 20 -16.15 3.62 -14.88
N THR A 21 -17.44 3.94 -14.88
CA THR A 21 -18.10 4.79 -13.87
C THR A 21 -18.18 4.16 -12.47
N GLY A 22 -18.05 2.83 -12.36
CA GLY A 22 -18.12 2.09 -11.08
C GLY A 22 -16.82 2.04 -10.29
N LEU A 23 -15.73 2.64 -10.79
CA LEU A 23 -14.45 2.68 -10.07
C LEU A 23 -14.48 3.73 -8.96
N THR A 24 -14.32 3.31 -7.71
CA THR A 24 -14.33 4.20 -6.55
C THR A 24 -13.04 5.02 -6.37
N LEU A 25 -11.97 4.68 -7.08
CA LEU A 25 -10.66 5.34 -7.02
C LEU A 25 -10.22 5.74 -8.43
N PRO A 26 -9.99 7.03 -8.73
CA PRO A 26 -9.69 7.52 -10.06
C PRO A 26 -8.27 7.09 -10.42
N SER A 27 -8.19 6.02 -11.20
CA SER A 27 -6.94 5.56 -11.78
C SER A 27 -7.23 4.92 -13.12
N ILE A 28 -6.48 5.33 -14.14
CA ILE A 28 -6.52 4.67 -15.45
C ILE A 28 -5.72 3.35 -15.46
N PHE A 29 -5.03 3.01 -14.37
CA PHE A 29 -4.15 1.84 -14.32
C PHE A 29 -4.84 0.50 -14.65
N PRO A 30 -6.07 0.18 -14.17
CA PRO A 30 -6.78 -1.02 -14.58
C PRO A 30 -6.97 -1.16 -16.09
N PHE A 31 -7.18 -0.04 -16.79
CA PHE A 31 -7.39 -0.02 -18.23
C PHE A 31 -6.08 -0.25 -19.01
N LEU A 32 -4.93 0.04 -18.38
CA LEU A 32 -3.62 -0.32 -18.93
C LEU A 32 -3.35 -1.82 -18.87
N LEU A 33 -4.12 -2.57 -18.06
CA LEU A 33 -4.03 -4.04 -17.99
C LEU A 33 -4.80 -4.71 -19.13
N THR A 34 -5.80 -4.04 -19.71
CA THR A 34 -6.72 -4.58 -20.73
C THR A 34 -6.02 -5.24 -21.92
N PRO A 35 -4.98 -4.65 -22.55
CA PRO A 35 -4.28 -5.29 -23.66
C PRO A 35 -3.71 -6.66 -23.31
N PHE A 36 -3.33 -6.88 -22.06
CA PHE A 36 -2.73 -8.14 -21.61
C PHE A 36 -3.77 -9.22 -21.31
N PHE A 37 -5.00 -8.85 -20.96
CA PHE A 37 -6.10 -9.80 -20.78
C PHE A 37 -6.51 -10.49 -22.09
N HIS A 38 -6.26 -9.85 -23.24
CA HIS A 38 -6.40 -10.50 -24.55
C HIS A 38 -5.41 -11.65 -24.76
N VAL A 39 -4.22 -11.59 -24.15
CA VAL A 39 -3.23 -12.66 -24.21
C VAL A 39 -3.63 -13.78 -23.25
N SER A 40 -3.90 -13.43 -22.00
CA SER A 40 -4.37 -14.36 -20.97
C SER A 40 -5.01 -13.59 -19.81
N GLN A 41 -6.11 -14.12 -19.27
CA GLN A 41 -6.80 -13.53 -18.12
C GLN A 41 -6.12 -13.91 -16.80
N THR A 42 -4.79 -13.81 -16.72
CA THR A 42 -4.00 -14.22 -15.55
C THR A 42 -3.17 -13.06 -15.01
N ILE A 43 -2.80 -13.09 -13.72
CA ILE A 43 -1.95 -12.06 -13.11
C ILE A 43 -0.59 -11.95 -13.84
N PRO A 44 0.13 -13.05 -14.18
CA PRO A 44 1.39 -12.96 -14.92
C PRO A 44 1.26 -12.23 -16.27
N ALA A 45 0.14 -12.41 -16.98
CA ALA A 45 -0.11 -11.68 -18.21
C ALA A 45 -0.26 -10.18 -17.93
N ALA A 46 -1.09 -9.79 -16.95
CA ALA A 46 -1.27 -8.40 -16.55
C ALA A 46 0.03 -7.73 -16.06
N LEU A 47 0.95 -8.48 -15.43
CA LEU A 47 2.25 -7.97 -14.98
C LEU A 47 3.16 -7.49 -16.13
N TRP A 48 2.88 -7.85 -17.39
CA TRP A 48 3.59 -7.27 -18.53
C TRP A 48 3.40 -5.75 -18.66
N ALA A 49 2.37 -5.16 -18.03
CA ALA A 49 2.26 -3.71 -17.87
C ALA A 49 3.48 -3.12 -17.13
N ASN A 50 3.96 -3.81 -16.09
CA ASN A 50 5.20 -3.45 -15.40
C ASN A 50 6.42 -3.72 -16.31
N GLY A 51 6.40 -4.78 -17.12
CA GLY A 51 7.43 -5.03 -18.14
C GLY A 51 7.61 -3.87 -19.12
N LEU A 52 6.52 -3.35 -19.69
CA LEU A 52 6.57 -2.15 -20.55
C LEU A 52 7.04 -0.91 -19.79
N SER A 53 6.58 -0.74 -18.55
CA SER A 53 7.02 0.35 -17.68
C SER A 53 8.52 0.30 -17.39
N ALA A 54 9.09 -0.91 -17.23
CA ALA A 54 10.52 -1.11 -17.02
C ALA A 54 11.33 -0.74 -18.27
N ILE A 55 10.89 -1.15 -19.46
CA ILE A 55 11.51 -0.76 -20.73
C ILE A 55 11.50 0.77 -20.87
N PHE A 56 10.34 1.39 -20.63
CA PHE A 56 10.22 2.84 -20.67
C PHE A 56 11.16 3.51 -19.65
N LEU A 57 11.23 3.01 -18.42
CA LEU A 57 12.15 3.52 -17.40
C LEU A 57 13.62 3.41 -17.82
N VAL A 58 14.05 2.31 -18.43
CA VAL A 58 15.43 2.15 -18.96
C VAL A 58 15.75 3.23 -20.00
N ILE A 59 14.84 3.46 -20.95
CA ILE A 59 14.99 4.49 -21.98
C ILE A 59 15.08 5.88 -21.33
N ILE A 60 14.21 6.18 -20.38
CA ILE A 60 14.20 7.47 -19.68
C ILE A 60 15.46 7.68 -18.85
N VAL A 61 15.95 6.65 -18.15
CA VAL A 61 17.23 6.74 -17.41
C VAL A 61 18.37 6.99 -18.38
N HIS A 62 18.37 6.41 -19.57
CA HIS A 62 19.35 6.73 -20.61
C HIS A 62 19.29 8.21 -21.02
N VAL A 63 18.10 8.75 -21.30
CA VAL A 63 17.91 10.17 -21.63
C VAL A 63 18.40 11.07 -20.49
N LEU A 64 18.02 10.80 -19.25
CA LEU A 64 18.45 11.54 -18.06
C LEU A 64 19.98 11.48 -17.88
N THR A 65 20.60 10.31 -18.10
CA THR A 65 22.06 10.14 -18.04
C THR A 65 22.76 11.10 -19.00
N LYS A 66 22.22 11.25 -20.22
CA LYS A 66 22.76 12.17 -21.23
C LYS A 66 22.52 13.63 -20.90
N GLN A 67 21.30 13.98 -20.49
CA GLN A 67 20.95 15.36 -20.09
C GLN A 67 21.76 15.84 -18.89
N LEU A 68 22.02 14.95 -17.93
CA LEU A 68 22.84 15.24 -16.75
C LEU A 68 24.35 15.11 -17.00
N ALA A 69 24.76 14.77 -18.23
CA ALA A 69 26.16 14.56 -18.62
C ALA A 69 26.92 13.62 -17.66
N LEU A 70 26.29 12.51 -17.28
CA LEU A 70 26.93 11.49 -16.45
C LEU A 70 27.91 10.68 -17.29
N ASN A 71 29.10 10.39 -16.74
CA ASN A 71 30.14 9.63 -17.44
C ASN A 71 29.90 8.12 -17.38
N CYS A 72 29.12 7.66 -16.40
CA CYS A 72 28.80 6.26 -16.24
C CYS A 72 27.88 5.77 -17.38
N PRO A 73 28.08 4.55 -17.90
CA PRO A 73 27.15 3.96 -18.87
C PRO A 73 25.72 3.91 -18.35
N SER A 74 24.76 4.35 -19.17
CA SER A 74 23.34 4.45 -18.76
C SER A 74 22.71 3.11 -18.40
N PHE A 75 23.11 2.02 -19.06
CA PHE A 75 22.58 0.69 -18.79
C PHE A 75 22.91 0.23 -17.36
N LEU A 76 24.09 0.65 -16.85
CA LEU A 76 24.50 0.35 -15.49
C LEU A 76 23.62 1.11 -14.49
N ILE A 77 23.40 2.40 -14.72
CA ILE A 77 22.51 3.23 -13.88
C ILE A 77 21.10 2.65 -13.87
N ALA A 78 20.56 2.30 -15.05
CA ALA A 78 19.23 1.70 -15.17
C ALA A 78 19.13 0.34 -14.45
N GLY A 79 20.16 -0.50 -14.56
CA GLY A 79 20.25 -1.77 -13.83
C GLY A 79 20.22 -1.57 -12.31
N ILE A 80 20.93 -0.57 -11.79
CA ILE A 80 20.93 -0.25 -10.35
C ILE A 80 19.58 0.30 -9.89
N VAL A 81 18.92 1.14 -10.70
CA VAL A 81 17.54 1.60 -10.43
C VAL A 81 16.60 0.41 -10.30
N LEU A 82 16.62 -0.52 -11.28
CA LEU A 82 15.75 -1.70 -11.26
C LEU A 82 16.10 -2.72 -10.17
N ALA A 83 17.35 -2.74 -9.70
CA ALA A 83 17.82 -3.56 -8.59
C ALA A 83 17.49 -2.99 -7.20
N CYS A 84 16.87 -1.80 -7.12
CA CYS A 84 16.34 -1.25 -5.89
C CYS A 84 15.30 -2.21 -5.27
N PRO A 85 15.35 -2.55 -3.97
CA PRO A 85 14.46 -3.54 -3.37
C PRO A 85 12.99 -3.16 -3.53
N LEU A 86 12.64 -1.90 -3.25
CA LEU A 86 11.29 -1.39 -3.40
C LEU A 86 10.75 -1.54 -4.83
N LEU A 87 11.54 -1.17 -5.86
CA LEU A 87 11.11 -1.33 -7.26
C LEU A 87 11.06 -2.80 -7.69
N LEU A 88 11.99 -3.62 -7.21
CA LEU A 88 11.98 -5.06 -7.47
C LEU A 88 10.74 -5.74 -6.89
N GLY A 89 10.31 -5.35 -5.68
CA GLY A 89 9.06 -5.80 -5.08
C GLY A 89 7.86 -5.32 -5.89
N LEU A 90 7.75 -4.00 -6.09
CA LEU A 90 6.64 -3.41 -6.87
C LEU A 90 6.54 -3.95 -8.30
N SER A 91 7.64 -4.38 -8.92
CA SER A 91 7.60 -4.97 -10.27
C SER A 91 6.84 -6.30 -10.34
N ARG A 92 6.70 -7.02 -9.21
CA ARG A 92 6.03 -8.32 -9.11
C ARG A 92 4.57 -8.23 -8.66
N GLU A 93 4.09 -7.05 -8.29
CA GLU A 93 2.71 -6.81 -7.92
C GLU A 93 2.08 -5.77 -8.86
N LEU A 94 0.78 -5.82 -9.06
CA LEU A 94 0.03 -4.85 -9.87
C LEU A 94 -0.21 -3.54 -9.12
N TYR A 95 0.84 -3.01 -8.49
CA TYR A 95 0.85 -1.67 -7.91
C TYR A 95 1.26 -0.65 -8.97
N LEU A 96 0.42 0.38 -9.14
CA LEU A 96 0.68 1.43 -10.12
C LEU A 96 1.95 2.24 -9.83
N GLU A 97 2.48 2.19 -8.60
CA GLU A 97 3.67 2.94 -8.20
C GLU A 97 4.92 2.57 -9.02
N PHE A 98 4.99 1.35 -9.56
CA PHE A 98 6.06 0.97 -10.49
C PHE A 98 5.94 1.75 -11.81
N THR A 99 4.78 1.73 -12.46
CA THR A 99 4.50 2.54 -13.66
C THR A 99 4.62 4.04 -13.40
N LEU A 100 4.14 4.51 -12.25
CA LEU A 100 4.25 5.89 -11.81
C LEU A 100 5.70 6.35 -11.74
N THR A 101 6.60 5.50 -11.26
CA THR A 101 8.05 5.80 -11.21
C THR A 101 8.60 6.08 -12.61
N ALA A 102 8.23 5.27 -13.61
CA ALA A 102 8.64 5.48 -14.99
C ALA A 102 8.08 6.77 -15.59
N VAL A 103 6.80 7.07 -15.35
CA VAL A 103 6.14 8.29 -15.82
C VAL A 103 6.72 9.55 -15.16
N VAL A 104 6.95 9.53 -13.84
CA VAL A 104 7.55 10.64 -13.10
C VAL A 104 8.95 10.94 -13.63
N ALA A 105 9.77 9.91 -13.83
CA ALA A 105 11.10 10.07 -14.41
C ALA A 105 11.02 10.63 -15.85
N GLY A 106 10.08 10.16 -16.66
CA GLY A 106 9.88 10.63 -18.03
C GLY A 106 9.50 12.10 -18.09
N GLN A 107 8.59 12.52 -17.21
CA GLN A 107 8.21 13.92 -17.05
C GLN A 107 9.38 14.79 -16.63
N PHE A 108 10.22 14.31 -15.72
CA PHE A 108 11.41 15.04 -15.29
C PHE A 108 12.43 15.20 -16.43
N ALA A 109 12.61 14.17 -17.27
CA ALA A 109 13.47 14.25 -18.46
C ALA A 109 12.95 15.29 -19.48
N VAL A 110 11.64 15.31 -19.71
CA VAL A 110 10.99 16.31 -20.58
C VAL A 110 11.10 17.71 -19.96
N TRP A 111 10.96 17.83 -18.65
CA TRP A 111 11.09 19.10 -17.91
C TRP A 111 12.48 19.71 -18.06
N ILE A 112 13.54 18.91 -17.93
CA ILE A 112 14.92 19.36 -18.19
C ILE A 112 15.04 19.85 -19.63
N GLY A 113 14.55 19.08 -20.61
CA GLY A 113 14.55 19.46 -22.02
C GLY A 113 13.84 20.79 -22.29
N LEU A 114 12.69 21.02 -21.64
CA LEU A 114 11.93 22.27 -21.71
C LEU A 114 12.72 23.44 -21.13
N CYS A 115 13.36 23.25 -19.97
CA CYS A 115 14.12 24.31 -19.28
C CYS A 115 15.40 24.70 -20.03
N GLU A 116 16.09 23.73 -20.64
CA GLU A 116 17.38 23.97 -21.29
C GLU A 116 17.28 24.47 -22.72
N SER A 117 16.40 23.86 -23.52
CA SER A 117 16.31 24.20 -24.94
C SER A 117 15.41 25.42 -25.19
N ASN A 118 14.57 25.79 -24.23
CA ASN A 118 13.47 26.76 -24.38
C ASN A 118 12.60 26.50 -25.64
N ARG A 119 12.63 25.27 -26.17
CA ARG A 119 11.91 24.88 -27.37
C ARG A 119 10.48 24.50 -26.98
N ARG A 120 9.52 25.14 -27.66
CA ARG A 120 8.08 24.84 -27.51
C ARG A 120 7.73 23.38 -27.82
N VAL A 121 8.59 22.64 -28.52
CA VAL A 121 8.40 21.22 -28.84
C VAL A 121 8.20 20.34 -27.60
N TRP A 122 8.75 20.72 -26.45
CA TRP A 122 8.62 19.95 -25.21
C TRP A 122 7.30 20.20 -24.47
N ILE A 123 6.53 21.24 -24.82
CA ILE A 123 5.28 21.58 -24.14
C ILE A 123 4.23 20.48 -24.33
N ILE A 124 4.12 19.92 -25.53
CA ILE A 124 3.13 18.86 -25.82
C ILE A 124 3.47 17.56 -25.07
N PRO A 125 4.69 16.98 -25.17
CA PRO A 125 5.08 15.83 -24.35
C PRO A 125 4.92 16.09 -22.86
N MET A 126 5.26 17.29 -22.39
CA MET A 126 5.08 17.69 -20.99
C MET A 126 3.61 17.60 -20.57
N ALA A 127 2.71 18.18 -21.36
CA ALA A 127 1.27 18.18 -21.09
C ALA A 127 0.68 16.77 -21.11
N LEU A 128 1.03 15.95 -22.12
CA LEU A 128 0.52 14.60 -22.27
C LEU A 128 0.96 13.68 -21.12
N LEU A 129 2.24 13.70 -20.75
CA LEU A 129 2.74 12.94 -19.60
C LEU A 129 2.10 13.43 -18.30
N PHE A 130 1.83 14.74 -18.18
CA PHE A 130 1.25 15.28 -16.96
C PHE A 130 -0.21 14.86 -16.80
N ILE A 131 -1.00 14.93 -17.88
CA ILE A 131 -2.37 14.38 -17.91
C ILE A 131 -2.32 12.90 -17.53
N PHE A 132 -1.48 12.10 -18.21
CA PHE A 132 -1.36 10.67 -17.96
C PHE A 132 -0.97 10.35 -16.52
N GLY A 133 0.00 11.08 -15.95
CA GLY A 133 0.44 10.92 -14.57
C GLY A 133 -0.65 11.24 -13.54
N VAL A 134 -1.40 12.33 -13.74
CA VAL A 134 -2.54 12.68 -12.86
C VAL A 134 -3.65 11.63 -12.97
N LEU A 135 -3.95 11.16 -14.18
CA LEU A 135 -4.93 10.10 -14.41
C LEU A 135 -4.49 8.76 -13.82
N LEU A 136 -3.19 8.48 -13.72
CA LEU A 136 -2.67 7.32 -13.01
C LEU A 136 -2.85 7.47 -11.50
N LYS A 137 -2.40 8.60 -10.93
CA LYS A 137 -2.46 8.88 -9.49
C LYS A 137 -2.66 10.37 -9.23
N ALA A 138 -3.70 10.72 -8.48
CA ALA A 138 -4.01 12.10 -8.13
C ALA A 138 -2.87 12.85 -7.42
N THR A 139 -2.01 12.14 -6.66
CA THR A 139 -0.85 12.72 -5.96
C THR A 139 0.37 12.92 -6.87
N TYR A 140 0.29 12.61 -8.16
CA TYR A 140 1.37 12.79 -9.13
C TYR A 140 1.99 14.20 -9.18
N PRO A 141 1.23 15.31 -9.11
CA PRO A 141 1.81 16.66 -9.14
C PRO A 141 2.83 16.94 -8.02
N LEU A 142 2.72 16.24 -6.89
CA LEU A 142 3.60 16.44 -5.74
C LEU A 142 5.08 16.17 -6.08
N PHE A 143 5.35 15.32 -7.08
CA PHE A 143 6.72 15.00 -7.51
C PHE A 143 7.46 16.15 -8.18
N PHE A 144 6.74 17.19 -8.61
CA PHE A 144 7.29 18.33 -9.35
C PHE A 144 7.12 19.66 -8.62
N LEU A 145 6.38 19.69 -7.51
CA LEU A 145 6.02 20.91 -6.81
C LEU A 145 7.26 21.69 -6.34
N ALA A 146 8.21 21.03 -5.68
CA ALA A 146 9.41 21.70 -5.18
C ALA A 146 10.32 22.25 -6.30
N PRO A 147 10.68 21.47 -7.35
CA PRO A 147 11.38 22.02 -8.52
C PRO A 147 10.64 23.19 -9.19
N LEU A 148 9.31 23.07 -9.35
CA LEU A 148 8.48 24.11 -9.96
C LEU A 148 8.52 25.40 -9.16
N LEU A 149 8.34 25.33 -7.84
CA LEU A 149 8.36 26.49 -6.95
C LEU A 149 9.70 27.24 -7.03
N LEU A 150 10.82 26.50 -7.07
CA LEU A 150 12.13 27.14 -7.20
C LEU A 150 12.30 27.84 -8.57
N VAL A 151 11.86 27.21 -9.66
CA VAL A 151 11.93 27.83 -11.01
C VAL A 151 11.04 29.07 -11.09
N VAL A 152 9.83 29.02 -10.52
CA VAL A 152 8.92 30.15 -10.42
C VAL A 152 9.56 31.29 -9.61
N ALA A 153 10.06 31.00 -8.41
CA ALA A 153 10.70 31.99 -7.55
C ALA A 153 11.89 32.67 -8.25
N LYS A 154 12.76 31.87 -8.89
CA LYS A 154 13.89 32.39 -9.68
C LYS A 154 13.42 33.34 -10.79
N ARG A 155 12.42 32.94 -11.59
CA ARG A 155 11.90 33.78 -12.70
C ARG A 155 11.21 35.05 -12.19
N ILE A 156 10.55 35.01 -11.03
CA ILE A 156 9.97 36.19 -10.39
C ILE A 156 11.09 37.16 -9.99
N LEU A 157 12.15 36.66 -9.34
CA LEU A 157 13.31 37.49 -8.96
C LEU A 157 14.04 38.09 -10.17
N GLU A 158 14.00 37.41 -11.32
CA GLU A 158 14.52 37.91 -12.61
C GLU A 158 13.55 38.86 -13.34
N GLY A 159 12.38 39.17 -12.78
CA GLY A 159 11.37 40.02 -13.41
C GLY A 159 10.64 39.40 -14.62
N ARG A 160 10.75 38.08 -14.83
CA ARG A 160 10.23 37.36 -16.01
C ARG A 160 8.80 36.85 -15.81
N PHE A 161 7.86 37.74 -15.48
CA PHE A 161 6.48 37.38 -15.13
C PHE A 161 5.73 36.61 -16.23
N ILE A 162 5.88 36.99 -17.50
CA ILE A 162 5.23 36.29 -18.63
C ILE A 162 5.71 34.83 -18.71
N SER A 163 7.00 34.60 -18.43
CA SER A 163 7.59 33.26 -18.40
C SER A 163 7.08 32.43 -17.22
N VAL A 164 6.76 33.07 -16.09
CA VAL A 164 6.12 32.43 -14.94
C VAL A 164 4.71 31.98 -15.30
N ILE A 165 3.91 32.86 -15.91
CA ILE A 165 2.54 32.54 -16.34
C ILE A 165 2.55 31.37 -17.33
N GLY A 166 3.43 31.40 -18.34
CA GLY A 166 3.57 30.29 -19.29
C GLY A 166 3.96 28.98 -18.63
N LEU A 167 4.85 29.03 -17.62
CA LEU A 167 5.25 27.84 -16.85
C LEU A 167 4.08 27.27 -16.05
N ILE A 168 3.36 28.12 -15.31
CA ILE A 168 2.20 27.72 -14.52
C ILE A 168 1.13 27.13 -15.45
N ALA A 169 0.84 27.77 -16.59
CA ALA A 169 -0.12 27.28 -17.56
C ALA A 169 0.25 25.88 -18.10
N THR A 170 1.55 25.58 -18.25
CA THR A 170 2.05 24.27 -18.71
C THR A 170 1.71 23.13 -17.74
N PHE A 171 1.43 23.42 -16.46
CA PHE A 171 0.94 22.42 -15.50
C PHE A 171 -0.57 22.53 -15.24
N ALA A 172 -1.06 23.76 -15.07
CA ALA A 172 -2.44 24.02 -14.66
C ALA A 172 -3.45 23.59 -15.72
N ILE A 173 -3.15 23.80 -17.02
CA ILE A 173 -4.06 23.40 -18.11
C ILE A 173 -4.13 21.86 -18.19
N PRO A 174 -3.02 21.11 -18.27
CA PRO A 174 -3.04 19.64 -18.17
C PRO A 174 -3.74 19.10 -16.93
N LEU A 175 -3.51 19.71 -15.76
CA LEU A 175 -4.18 19.34 -14.53
C LEU A 175 -5.70 19.49 -14.64
N LEU A 176 -6.16 20.64 -15.13
CA LEU A 176 -7.59 20.91 -15.33
C LEU A 176 -8.21 19.91 -16.31
N ILE A 177 -7.54 19.60 -17.42
CA ILE A 177 -7.99 18.60 -18.38
C ILE A 177 -8.13 17.23 -17.71
N ALA A 178 -7.12 16.80 -16.95
CA ALA A 178 -7.17 15.52 -16.24
C ALA A 178 -8.29 15.48 -15.19
N VAL A 179 -8.50 16.57 -14.44
CA VAL A 179 -9.58 16.68 -13.44
C VAL A 179 -10.95 16.64 -14.12
N LEU A 180 -11.14 17.36 -15.24
CA LEU A 180 -12.37 17.32 -16.01
C LEU A 180 -12.63 15.93 -16.58
N PHE A 181 -11.58 15.25 -17.08
CA PHE A 181 -11.68 13.87 -17.53
C PHE A 181 -12.10 12.96 -16.38
N VAL A 182 -11.49 13.06 -15.20
CA VAL A 182 -11.88 12.25 -14.02
C VAL A 182 -13.32 12.52 -13.61
N LYS A 183 -13.76 13.78 -13.61
CA LYS A 183 -15.15 14.13 -13.32
C LYS A 183 -16.15 13.47 -14.28
N VAL A 184 -15.82 13.40 -15.57
CA VAL A 184 -16.71 12.86 -16.61
C VAL A 184 -16.63 11.32 -16.67
N ALA A 185 -15.43 10.75 -16.67
CA ALA A 185 -15.20 9.32 -16.85
C ALA A 185 -15.31 8.51 -15.55
N PHE A 186 -15.03 9.13 -14.39
CA PHE A 186 -15.01 8.50 -13.07
C PHE A 186 -15.76 9.34 -12.02
N PRO A 187 -17.08 9.60 -12.21
CA PRO A 187 -17.84 10.52 -11.36
C PRO A 187 -17.84 10.10 -9.88
N GLN A 188 -18.01 8.81 -9.57
CA GLN A 188 -18.00 8.31 -8.19
C GLN A 188 -16.65 8.53 -7.50
N ALA A 189 -15.56 8.28 -8.22
CA ALA A 189 -14.21 8.58 -7.74
C ALA A 189 -14.04 10.09 -7.52
N PHE A 190 -14.50 10.94 -8.43
CA PHE A 190 -14.43 12.39 -8.27
C PHE A 190 -15.20 12.87 -7.03
N GLU A 191 -16.39 12.33 -6.79
CA GLU A 191 -17.17 12.58 -5.57
C GLU A 191 -16.40 12.17 -4.31
N TYR A 192 -15.77 10.99 -4.32
CA TYR A 192 -14.92 10.55 -3.21
C TYR A 192 -13.78 11.55 -2.93
N TYR A 193 -13.03 12.01 -3.93
CA TYR A 193 -11.93 12.95 -3.71
C TYR A 193 -12.37 14.36 -3.33
N THR A 194 -13.50 14.84 -3.87
CA THR A 194 -14.07 16.13 -3.45
C THR A 194 -14.65 16.05 -2.05
N SER A 195 -15.16 14.88 -1.64
CA SER A 195 -15.60 14.63 -0.27
C SER A 195 -14.44 14.58 0.74
N LEU A 196 -13.20 14.22 0.35
CA LEU A 196 -12.05 14.31 1.26
C LEU A 196 -11.74 15.74 1.73
N GLY A 197 -12.14 16.76 0.95
CA GLY A 197 -12.09 18.17 1.37
C GLY A 197 -13.23 18.57 2.32
N ASN A 198 -14.33 17.81 2.33
CA ASN A 198 -15.42 17.91 3.29
C ASN A 198 -15.18 16.88 4.40
N THR A 199 -14.48 17.32 5.45
CA THR A 199 -14.10 16.70 6.73
C THR A 199 -15.00 15.66 7.44
N SER A 200 -16.05 15.09 6.82
CA SER A 200 -16.88 14.01 7.38
C SER A 200 -16.23 12.62 7.34
N LEU A 201 -15.12 12.43 6.61
CA LEU A 201 -14.31 11.22 6.70
C LEU A 201 -13.25 11.40 7.79
N PRO A 202 -13.38 10.81 8.99
CA PRO A 202 -12.37 10.95 10.04
C PRO A 202 -10.98 10.59 9.53
N VAL A 203 -9.93 11.21 10.07
CA VAL A 203 -8.55 10.82 9.76
C VAL A 203 -8.37 9.39 10.25
N MET A 204 -8.45 8.41 9.35
CA MET A 204 -8.24 7.00 9.70
C MET A 204 -6.87 6.88 10.37
N PRO A 205 -6.70 5.96 11.31
CA PRO A 205 -5.39 5.44 11.67
C PRO A 205 -4.85 4.62 10.49
N LEU A 206 -4.44 5.30 9.41
CA LEU A 206 -3.90 4.67 8.23
C LEU A 206 -2.45 4.26 8.46
N ILE A 207 -2.05 3.26 7.68
CA ILE A 207 -0.73 2.62 7.63
C ILE A 207 0.39 3.63 7.89
N GLY A 208 1.30 3.28 8.82
CA GLY A 208 2.38 4.14 9.27
C GLY A 208 2.02 5.07 10.45
N PRO A 209 2.86 6.08 10.76
CA PRO A 209 2.61 7.07 11.80
C PRO A 209 1.43 7.99 11.48
N ARG A 210 0.43 8.02 12.39
CA ARG A 210 -0.81 8.80 12.28
C ARG A 210 -0.59 10.32 12.31
N GLU A 211 0.24 10.77 13.22
CA GLU A 211 0.47 12.20 13.46
C GLU A 211 1.15 12.80 12.23
N ALA A 212 0.69 13.95 11.75
CA ALA A 212 1.39 14.66 10.67
C ALA A 212 2.73 15.20 11.19
N PHE A 213 2.73 15.73 12.42
CA PHE A 213 3.87 16.38 13.06
C PHE A 213 4.33 15.57 14.28
N SER A 214 5.12 14.53 14.03
CA SER A 214 5.84 13.80 15.07
C SER A 214 7.21 13.39 14.56
N LEU A 215 8.11 12.99 15.47
CA LEU A 215 9.43 12.51 15.09
C LEU A 215 9.29 11.24 14.22
N GLU A 216 8.42 10.31 14.61
CA GLU A 216 8.18 9.10 13.82
C GLU A 216 7.61 9.40 12.44
N SER A 217 6.66 10.33 12.34
CA SER A 217 6.10 10.79 11.07
C SER A 217 7.17 11.38 10.16
N SER A 218 7.96 12.31 10.70
CA SER A 218 9.01 13.02 9.97
C SER A 218 10.14 12.11 9.52
N MET A 219 10.45 11.09 10.32
CA MET A 219 11.51 10.13 10.03
C MET A 219 11.03 8.94 9.20
N PHE A 220 9.73 8.75 9.01
CA PHE A 220 9.19 7.56 8.33
C PHE A 220 9.81 7.36 6.94
N TYR A 221 9.62 8.31 6.02
CA TYR A 221 10.14 8.16 4.67
C TYR A 221 11.67 8.21 4.61
N ILE A 222 12.31 9.00 5.47
CA ILE A 222 13.78 9.06 5.58
C ILE A 222 14.34 7.69 5.97
N SER A 223 13.75 7.05 6.98
CA SER A 223 14.14 5.71 7.40
C SER A 223 13.91 4.69 6.26
N HIS A 224 12.77 4.77 5.57
CA HIS A 224 12.41 3.88 4.46
C HIS A 224 13.33 3.98 3.24
N ILE A 225 13.95 5.13 3.00
CA ILE A 225 15.05 5.24 2.03
C ILE A 225 16.17 4.29 2.42
N GLY A 226 16.55 4.26 3.70
CA GLY A 226 17.56 3.35 4.22
C GLY A 226 17.12 1.89 4.24
N ILE A 227 15.95 1.58 4.80
CA ILE A 227 15.58 0.20 5.12
C ILE A 227 14.87 -0.57 4.00
N THR A 228 14.32 0.12 3.01
CA THR A 228 13.49 -0.50 1.96
C THR A 228 13.83 -0.07 0.52
N MET A 229 14.44 1.10 0.30
CA MET A 229 14.84 1.54 -1.06
C MET A 229 16.31 1.34 -1.35
N LEU A 230 17.22 1.78 -0.48
CA LEU A 230 18.64 1.81 -0.81
C LEU A 230 19.44 0.77 -0.06
N VAL A 231 19.10 0.43 1.18
CA VAL A 231 19.75 -0.59 2.02
C VAL A 231 21.28 -0.54 1.93
N PHE A 232 21.90 -1.40 1.12
CA PHE A 232 23.36 -1.42 0.98
C PHE A 232 23.90 -0.21 0.19
N LEU A 233 23.06 0.46 -0.60
CA LEU A 233 23.38 1.69 -1.34
C LEU A 233 23.28 2.97 -0.49
N THR A 234 22.73 2.91 0.72
CA THR A 234 22.57 4.08 1.61
C THR A 234 23.88 4.84 1.88
N PRO A 235 25.03 4.19 2.14
CA PRO A 235 26.31 4.89 2.32
C PRO A 235 26.71 5.76 1.12
N PHE A 236 26.37 5.34 -0.10
CA PHE A 236 26.65 6.12 -1.31
C PHE A 236 25.76 7.35 -1.43
N LEU A 237 24.49 7.26 -0.98
CA LEU A 237 23.63 8.43 -0.91
C LEU A 237 24.15 9.42 0.15
N LEU A 238 24.60 8.93 1.32
CA LEU A 238 25.21 9.76 2.35
C LEU A 238 26.47 10.45 1.83
N LEU A 239 27.29 9.79 1.01
CA LEU A 239 28.42 10.42 0.32
C LEU A 239 27.95 11.56 -0.61
N ALA A 240 26.86 11.36 -1.35
CA ALA A 240 26.28 12.40 -2.19
C ALA A 240 25.77 13.60 -1.37
N THR A 241 25.10 13.33 -0.25
CA THR A 241 24.66 14.34 0.72
C THR A 241 25.85 15.11 1.30
N TRP A 242 26.88 14.40 1.79
CA TRP A 242 28.09 15.00 2.36
C TRP A 242 28.75 15.96 1.38
N LYS A 243 28.92 15.56 0.11
CA LYS A 243 29.47 16.43 -0.93
C LYS A 243 28.60 17.63 -1.26
N ALA A 244 27.27 17.48 -1.21
CA ALA A 244 26.35 18.56 -1.47
C ALA A 244 26.41 19.65 -0.38
N PHE A 245 26.56 19.25 0.90
CA PHE A 245 26.53 20.16 2.04
C PHE A 245 27.91 20.64 2.51
N TRP A 246 28.99 19.95 2.16
CA TRP A 246 30.35 20.31 2.55
C TRP A 246 31.28 20.56 1.34
N PRO A 247 31.01 21.60 0.53
CA PRO A 247 31.76 21.86 -0.70
C PRO A 247 33.25 22.14 -0.44
N ALA A 248 33.63 22.62 0.76
CA ALA A 248 35.03 22.83 1.13
C ALA A 248 35.87 21.53 1.21
N ALA A 249 35.23 20.37 1.45
CA ALA A 249 35.90 19.07 1.41
C ALA A 249 35.93 18.48 0.00
N ALA A 250 35.16 19.04 -0.93
CA ALA A 250 35.18 18.66 -2.33
C ALA A 250 36.23 19.50 -3.04
N THR A 251 37.44 18.97 -3.18
CA THR A 251 38.46 19.48 -4.12
C THR A 251 37.97 19.26 -5.56
N THR A 252 36.89 19.93 -5.94
CA THR A 252 36.24 19.78 -7.25
C THR A 252 36.48 21.02 -8.10
N ALA A 253 36.59 20.81 -9.41
CA ALA A 253 36.68 21.89 -10.37
C ALA A 253 35.43 22.79 -10.24
N PRO A 254 35.55 24.11 -10.49
CA PRO A 254 34.41 25.01 -10.44
C PRO A 254 33.32 24.51 -11.39
N LYS A 255 32.12 24.27 -10.84
CA LYS A 255 30.94 23.86 -11.61
C LYS A 255 30.43 25.04 -12.42
N THR A 256 29.94 24.77 -13.62
CA THR A 256 29.15 25.76 -14.36
C THR A 256 27.84 26.05 -13.61
N LYS A 257 27.27 27.25 -13.80
CA LYS A 257 25.98 27.61 -13.18
C LYS A 257 24.86 26.63 -13.56
N ASP A 258 24.90 26.11 -14.78
CA ASP A 258 23.91 25.17 -15.30
C ASP A 258 24.02 23.79 -14.62
N GLU A 259 25.24 23.31 -14.36
CA GLU A 259 25.45 22.07 -13.61
C GLU A 259 24.97 22.16 -12.17
N GLN A 260 25.26 23.28 -11.49
CA GLN A 260 24.75 23.53 -10.14
C GLN A 260 23.22 23.53 -10.12
N TRP A 261 22.60 24.15 -11.13
CA TRP A 261 21.15 24.20 -11.24
C TRP A 261 20.53 22.82 -11.41
N ARG A 262 21.10 21.96 -12.27
CA ARG A 262 20.65 20.58 -12.45
C ARG A 262 20.75 19.77 -11.17
N ASP A 263 21.85 19.92 -10.42
CA ASP A 263 22.04 19.23 -9.14
C ASP A 263 20.98 19.65 -8.12
N VAL A 264 20.66 20.96 -8.04
CA VAL A 264 19.58 21.45 -7.16
C VAL A 264 18.21 20.90 -7.58
N MET A 265 17.91 20.85 -8.89
CA MET A 265 16.66 20.26 -9.38
C MET A 265 16.54 18.78 -9.01
N LEU A 266 17.62 18.00 -9.10
CA LEU A 266 17.65 16.59 -8.67
C LEU A 266 17.39 16.45 -7.18
N TRP A 267 18.02 17.28 -6.35
CA TRP A 267 17.77 17.28 -4.90
C TRP A 267 16.33 17.65 -4.57
N LEU A 268 15.73 18.62 -5.27
CA LEU A 268 14.32 18.98 -5.06
C LEU A 268 13.35 17.91 -5.54
N TRP A 269 13.68 17.19 -6.63
CA TRP A 269 12.91 16.03 -7.05
C TRP A 269 13.00 14.88 -6.04
N PHE A 270 14.17 14.69 -5.42
CA PHE A 270 14.35 13.69 -4.37
C PHE A 270 13.66 14.09 -3.05
N LEU A 271 13.96 15.26 -2.49
CA LEU A 271 13.55 15.69 -1.15
C LEU A 271 12.15 16.28 -1.09
N GLY A 272 11.72 17.00 -2.14
CA GLY A 272 10.43 17.68 -2.17
C GLY A 272 9.27 16.73 -1.85
N PRO A 273 9.15 15.59 -2.55
CA PRO A 273 8.06 14.64 -2.31
C PRO A 273 8.14 14.01 -0.92
N LEU A 274 9.34 13.73 -0.39
CA LEU A 274 9.51 13.18 0.97
C LEU A 274 8.94 14.13 2.02
N LEU A 275 9.26 15.43 1.90
CA LEU A 275 8.78 16.46 2.82
C LEU A 275 7.27 16.65 2.72
N ILE A 276 6.73 16.72 1.50
CA ILE A 276 5.29 16.93 1.31
C ILE A 276 4.48 15.70 1.74
N LEU A 277 4.95 14.49 1.41
CA LEU A 277 4.27 13.25 1.78
C LEU A 277 4.30 12.98 3.28
N THR A 278 5.27 13.53 4.03
CA THR A 278 5.30 13.46 5.50
C THR A 278 4.03 14.03 6.13
N LEU A 279 3.42 15.03 5.48
CA LEU A 279 2.18 15.65 5.94
C LEU A 279 0.94 14.78 5.64
N GLN A 280 1.09 13.70 4.87
CA GLN A 280 -0.03 12.82 4.56
C GLN A 280 -0.38 11.94 5.78
N PRO A 281 -1.67 11.70 6.03
CA PRO A 281 -2.12 10.79 7.09
C PRO A 281 -1.81 9.32 6.76
N VAL A 282 -1.62 8.99 5.48
CA VAL A 282 -1.26 7.65 4.99
C VAL A 282 0.21 7.63 4.62
N LYS A 283 0.97 6.74 5.27
CA LYS A 283 2.40 6.63 5.04
C LYS A 283 2.78 5.22 4.66
N GLU A 284 3.17 5.04 3.41
CA GLU A 284 3.54 3.75 2.85
C GLU A 284 4.84 3.85 2.06
N PRO A 285 5.76 2.88 2.16
CA PRO A 285 7.04 2.92 1.45
C PRO A 285 6.88 3.10 -0.07
N ARG A 286 5.85 2.52 -0.69
CA ARG A 286 5.59 2.69 -2.13
C ARG A 286 5.31 4.12 -2.56
N HIS A 287 4.83 5.00 -1.67
CA HIS A 287 4.55 6.40 -2.01
C HIS A 287 5.79 7.16 -2.48
N ILE A 288 6.98 6.73 -2.04
CA ILE A 288 8.26 7.33 -2.38
C ILE A 288 9.03 6.51 -3.42
N ALA A 289 8.41 5.50 -4.06
CA ALA A 289 9.04 4.74 -5.13
C ALA A 289 9.57 5.62 -6.29
N PRO A 290 8.88 6.69 -6.72
CA PRO A 290 9.42 7.60 -7.73
C PRO A 290 10.70 8.34 -7.30
N CYS A 291 11.01 8.41 -6.00
CA CYS A 291 12.23 8.99 -5.47
C CYS A 291 13.47 8.09 -5.64
N VAL A 292 13.31 6.82 -6.07
CA VAL A 292 14.45 5.92 -6.33
C VAL A 292 15.32 6.46 -7.46
N VAL A 293 14.71 6.92 -8.55
CA VAL A 293 15.44 7.41 -9.73
C VAL A 293 16.35 8.61 -9.39
N PRO A 294 15.87 9.71 -8.80
CA PRO A 294 16.74 10.82 -8.44
C PRO A 294 17.79 10.42 -7.40
N ALA A 295 17.48 9.53 -6.45
CA ALA A 295 18.46 9.07 -5.47
C ALA A 295 19.65 8.37 -6.14
N ILE A 296 19.40 7.45 -7.07
CA ILE A 296 20.47 6.77 -7.81
C ILE A 296 21.24 7.75 -8.72
N LEU A 297 20.55 8.68 -9.39
CA LEU A 297 21.22 9.71 -10.20
C LEU A 297 22.12 10.62 -9.36
N LEU A 298 21.69 11.00 -8.15
CA LEU A 298 22.50 11.78 -7.20
C LEU A 298 23.76 11.03 -6.76
N ILE A 299 23.66 9.72 -6.52
CA ILE A 299 24.82 8.87 -6.21
C ILE A 299 25.84 8.90 -7.35
N PHE A 300 25.40 8.64 -8.59
CA PHE A 300 26.30 8.65 -9.75
C PHE A 300 26.90 10.03 -10.01
N ARG A 301 26.11 11.09 -9.83
CA ARG A 301 26.59 12.47 -9.93
C ARG A 301 27.71 12.74 -8.91
N ALA A 302 27.55 12.28 -7.66
CA ALA A 302 28.57 12.44 -6.62
C ALA A 302 29.87 11.67 -6.92
N ILE A 303 29.75 10.48 -7.52
CA ILE A 303 30.89 9.67 -7.98
C ILE A 303 31.59 10.34 -9.16
N ASP A 304 30.85 10.88 -10.13
CA ASP A 304 31.41 11.55 -11.30
C ASP A 304 32.25 12.78 -10.96
N HIS A 305 31.91 13.47 -9.87
CA HIS A 305 32.69 14.59 -9.34
C HIS A 305 34.00 14.19 -8.67
N VAL A 306 34.31 12.90 -8.52
CA VAL A 306 35.63 12.47 -8.05
C VAL A 306 36.67 12.70 -9.16
N GLN A 307 37.58 13.66 -8.95
CA GLN A 307 38.63 14.01 -9.93
C GLN A 307 39.60 12.85 -10.19
N TYR A 308 39.95 12.09 -9.15
CA TYR A 308 40.88 10.97 -9.28
C TYR A 308 40.20 9.78 -9.96
N ARG A 309 40.48 9.61 -11.27
CA ARG A 309 39.86 8.59 -12.13
C ARG A 309 39.90 7.17 -11.55
N PRO A 310 41.01 6.68 -10.94
CA PRO A 310 41.03 5.35 -10.35
C PRO A 310 40.02 5.20 -9.20
N LEU A 311 39.95 6.18 -8.29
CA LEU A 311 38.96 6.16 -7.20
C LEU A 311 37.53 6.22 -7.74
N ARG A 312 37.27 7.01 -8.79
CA ARG A 312 35.95 7.02 -9.45
C ARG A 312 35.56 5.64 -9.97
N LEU A 313 36.48 4.95 -10.66
CA LEU A 313 36.25 3.59 -11.15
C LEU A 313 36.01 2.61 -10.00
N VAL A 314 36.79 2.69 -8.92
CA VAL A 314 36.62 1.87 -7.71
C VAL A 314 35.25 2.10 -7.07
N LEU A 315 34.82 3.36 -6.93
CA LEU A 315 33.49 3.69 -6.37
C LEU A 315 32.35 3.20 -7.27
N THR A 316 32.47 3.35 -8.59
CA THR A 316 31.48 2.79 -9.53
C THR A 316 31.43 1.27 -9.45
N ALA A 317 32.58 0.59 -9.38
CA ALA A 317 32.64 -0.85 -9.24
C ALA A 317 32.06 -1.32 -7.90
N ALA A 318 32.41 -0.65 -6.80
CA ALA A 318 31.88 -0.93 -5.47
C ALA A 318 30.36 -0.73 -5.41
N LEU A 319 29.84 0.37 -5.96
CA LEU A 319 28.40 0.62 -6.08
C LEU A 319 27.70 -0.50 -6.86
N THR A 320 28.27 -0.89 -8.00
CA THR A 320 27.74 -1.96 -8.84
C THR A 320 27.70 -3.29 -8.11
N LEU A 321 28.82 -3.69 -7.49
CA LEU A 321 28.90 -4.92 -6.71
C LEU A 321 27.91 -4.90 -5.55
N THR A 322 27.75 -3.77 -4.87
CA THR A 322 26.81 -3.60 -3.77
C THR A 322 25.36 -3.75 -4.26
N ALA A 323 25.02 -3.20 -5.42
CA ALA A 323 23.70 -3.37 -6.03
C ALA A 323 23.44 -4.84 -6.42
N LEU A 324 24.44 -5.55 -6.96
CA LEU A 324 24.35 -6.97 -7.27
C LEU A 324 24.18 -7.83 -6.01
N LEU A 325 24.95 -7.54 -4.95
CA LEU A 325 24.84 -8.22 -3.66
C LEU A 325 23.47 -7.98 -3.04
N GLN A 326 22.95 -6.75 -3.12
CA GLN A 326 21.60 -6.41 -2.66
C GLN A 326 20.53 -7.19 -3.43
N TYR A 327 20.60 -7.18 -4.77
CA TYR A 327 19.68 -7.94 -5.62
C TYR A 327 19.72 -9.44 -5.28
N GLY A 328 20.93 -10.01 -5.19
CA GLY A 328 21.13 -11.40 -4.80
C GLY A 328 20.58 -11.71 -3.41
N ALA A 329 20.76 -10.81 -2.44
CA ALA A 329 20.22 -10.96 -1.09
C ALA A 329 18.68 -10.94 -1.07
N ILE A 330 18.02 -10.13 -1.92
CA ILE A 330 16.56 -10.10 -2.01
C ILE A 330 16.03 -11.37 -2.65
N VAL A 331 16.57 -11.76 -3.81
CA VAL A 331 16.14 -12.95 -4.56
C VAL A 331 16.44 -14.24 -3.77
N SER A 332 17.43 -14.24 -2.90
CA SER A 332 17.72 -15.35 -1.97
C SER A 332 17.01 -15.22 -0.61
N HIS A 333 16.07 -14.28 -0.46
CA HIS A 333 15.28 -14.06 0.76
C HIS A 333 16.08 -13.67 2.02
N ARG A 334 17.37 -13.37 1.88
CA ARG A 334 18.24 -12.89 2.98
C ARG A 334 17.99 -11.43 3.33
N LEU A 335 17.48 -10.66 2.37
CA LEU A 335 17.08 -9.27 2.58
C LEU A 335 15.60 -9.12 2.27
N TYR A 336 14.83 -8.71 3.28
CA TYR A 336 13.41 -8.43 3.12
C TYR A 336 13.17 -7.25 2.17
N SER A 337 12.27 -7.43 1.21
CA SER A 337 11.73 -6.34 0.39
C SER A 337 10.19 -6.30 0.47
N PRO A 338 9.59 -5.14 0.76
CA PRO A 338 8.14 -4.98 0.67
C PRO A 338 7.65 -5.31 -0.74
N TYR A 339 6.47 -5.92 -0.84
CA TYR A 339 5.80 -6.24 -2.12
C TYR A 339 6.51 -7.32 -2.97
N PHE A 340 7.63 -7.87 -2.48
CA PHE A 340 8.31 -8.95 -3.16
C PHE A 340 7.69 -10.29 -2.77
N ILE A 341 6.90 -10.85 -3.69
CA ILE A 341 6.38 -12.21 -3.63
C ILE A 341 7.14 -13.02 -4.69
N ASP A 342 8.03 -13.90 -4.25
CA ASP A 342 8.83 -14.76 -5.13
C ASP A 342 8.03 -15.91 -5.72
N LYS A 343 7.03 -16.41 -4.96
CA LYS A 343 6.24 -17.57 -5.33
C LYS A 343 4.74 -17.36 -5.06
N PRO A 344 3.86 -17.98 -5.87
CA PRO A 344 2.44 -18.01 -5.55
C PRO A 344 2.22 -18.80 -4.26
N ILE A 345 1.55 -18.16 -3.29
CA ILE A 345 1.24 -18.74 -1.96
C ILE A 345 0.24 -19.91 -2.08
N GLY A 346 -0.39 -20.06 -3.23
CA GLY A 346 -1.49 -20.99 -3.43
C GLY A 346 -2.74 -20.57 -2.63
N SER A 347 -3.02 -19.26 -2.52
CA SER A 347 -4.13 -18.76 -1.70
C SER A 347 -5.48 -19.35 -2.11
N ALA A 348 -5.65 -19.66 -3.39
CA ALA A 348 -6.84 -20.34 -3.92
C ALA A 348 -6.88 -21.83 -3.52
N GLU A 349 -5.74 -22.52 -3.47
CA GLU A 349 -5.63 -23.90 -2.96
C GLU A 349 -5.95 -23.94 -1.47
N ILE A 350 -5.41 -23.01 -0.68
CA ILE A 350 -5.67 -22.87 0.75
C ILE A 350 -7.16 -22.60 0.98
N GLU A 351 -7.75 -21.65 0.24
CA GLU A 351 -9.18 -21.39 0.33
C GLU A 351 -9.98 -22.64 -0.04
N ARG A 352 -9.68 -23.32 -1.15
CA ARG A 352 -10.36 -24.56 -1.55
C ARG A 352 -10.29 -25.65 -0.49
N ALA A 353 -9.14 -25.81 0.17
CA ALA A 353 -8.97 -26.78 1.24
C ALA A 353 -9.80 -26.42 2.49
N VAL A 354 -9.84 -25.13 2.85
CA VAL A 354 -10.77 -24.62 3.89
C VAL A 354 -12.22 -24.94 3.49
N VAL A 355 -12.64 -24.62 2.27
CA VAL A 355 -14.00 -24.91 1.79
C VAL A 355 -14.31 -26.41 1.88
N ALA A 356 -13.40 -27.26 1.42
CA ALA A 356 -13.58 -28.72 1.44
C ALA A 356 -13.76 -29.27 2.87
N SER A 357 -13.07 -28.67 3.85
CA SER A 357 -13.24 -29.05 5.26
C SER A 357 -14.62 -28.66 5.82
N VAL A 358 -15.17 -27.51 5.39
CA VAL A 358 -16.51 -27.04 5.79
C VAL A 358 -17.60 -27.90 5.10
N VAL A 359 -17.45 -28.26 3.82
CA VAL A 359 -18.45 -29.04 3.03
C VAL A 359 -18.79 -30.41 3.60
N LYS A 360 -17.92 -31.00 4.42
CA LYS A 360 -18.23 -32.22 5.18
C LYS A 360 -19.33 -32.01 6.24
N THR A 361 -19.61 -30.76 6.61
CA THR A 361 -20.74 -30.36 7.47
C THR A 361 -21.90 -29.87 6.61
N SER A 362 -23.15 -30.13 7.01
CA SER A 362 -24.37 -29.73 6.27
C SER A 362 -24.55 -28.21 6.11
N GLU A 363 -23.68 -27.39 6.69
CA GLU A 363 -23.78 -25.93 6.81
C GLU A 363 -23.08 -25.17 5.64
N ALA A 364 -22.65 -25.88 4.60
CA ALA A 364 -21.51 -25.48 3.76
C ALA A 364 -21.79 -25.25 2.27
N LYS A 365 -23.04 -25.00 1.88
CA LYS A 365 -23.40 -25.05 0.45
C LYS A 365 -22.91 -23.87 -0.42
N GLN A 366 -22.12 -22.93 0.10
CA GLN A 366 -21.28 -22.01 -0.68
C GLN A 366 -20.41 -21.17 0.26
N LEU A 367 -19.08 -21.29 0.20
CA LEU A 367 -18.17 -20.31 0.80
C LEU A 367 -18.05 -19.08 -0.13
N ASN A 368 -19.17 -18.40 -0.33
CA ASN A 368 -19.17 -17.05 -0.92
C ASN A 368 -18.75 -16.03 0.15
N GLU A 369 -18.90 -14.73 -0.11
CA GLU A 369 -18.61 -13.68 0.88
C GLU A 369 -19.28 -13.93 2.24
N GLN A 370 -20.49 -14.49 2.26
CA GLN A 370 -21.19 -14.84 3.49
C GLN A 370 -20.43 -15.94 4.25
N GLY A 371 -20.01 -17.00 3.56
CA GLY A 371 -19.25 -18.08 4.18
C GLY A 371 -17.94 -17.57 4.79
N LYS A 372 -17.18 -16.74 4.06
CA LYS A 372 -15.95 -16.12 4.59
C LYS A 372 -16.23 -15.24 5.81
N PHE A 373 -17.31 -14.46 5.79
CA PHE A 373 -17.69 -13.61 6.92
C PHE A 373 -18.01 -14.40 8.20
N MET A 374 -18.52 -15.62 8.07
CA MET A 374 -18.96 -16.44 9.21
C MET A 374 -17.80 -17.00 10.05
N PHE A 375 -16.62 -17.15 9.44
CA PHE A 375 -15.49 -17.87 10.04
C PHE A 375 -14.42 -16.92 10.61
N ASN A 376 -13.84 -17.37 11.71
CA ASN A 376 -12.67 -16.80 12.35
C ASN A 376 -11.42 -17.49 11.81
N PHE A 377 -10.51 -16.73 11.19
CA PHE A 377 -9.25 -17.26 10.68
C PHE A 377 -8.07 -16.75 11.50
N ALA A 378 -7.08 -17.62 11.71
CA ALA A 378 -5.77 -17.19 12.16
C ALA A 378 -4.67 -17.88 11.36
N VAL A 379 -3.60 -17.14 11.06
CA VAL A 379 -2.48 -17.59 10.24
C VAL A 379 -1.16 -17.46 11.00
N ALA A 380 -0.20 -18.35 10.77
CA ALA A 380 1.14 -18.26 11.36
C ALA A 380 2.22 -18.87 10.44
N GLY A 381 3.45 -18.39 10.57
CA GLY A 381 4.61 -18.89 9.82
C GLY A 381 4.67 -18.42 8.37
N PHE A 382 3.87 -17.41 8.01
CA PHE A 382 3.85 -16.84 6.67
C PHE A 382 4.75 -15.60 6.59
N GLY A 383 5.47 -15.45 5.47
CA GLY A 383 6.22 -14.23 5.21
C GLY A 383 5.32 -12.99 5.20
N ARG A 384 5.87 -11.80 5.44
CA ARG A 384 5.06 -10.57 5.61
C ARG A 384 4.13 -10.25 4.44
N ASN A 385 4.58 -10.48 3.21
CA ASN A 385 3.77 -10.29 2.01
C ASN A 385 2.72 -11.40 1.89
N GLU A 386 3.07 -12.64 2.27
CA GLU A 386 2.17 -13.79 2.20
C GLU A 386 1.00 -13.69 3.18
N ALA A 387 1.30 -13.34 4.45
CA ALA A 387 0.29 -13.18 5.48
C ALA A 387 -0.77 -12.14 5.08
N LEU A 388 -0.34 -10.99 4.55
CA LEU A 388 -1.27 -9.96 4.07
C LEU A 388 -2.11 -10.44 2.88
N SER A 389 -1.53 -11.22 1.97
CA SER A 389 -2.29 -11.83 0.87
C SER A 389 -3.39 -12.76 1.37
N LEU A 390 -3.14 -13.53 2.45
CA LEU A 390 -4.18 -14.37 3.06
C LEU A 390 -5.27 -13.53 3.73
N VAL A 391 -4.90 -12.45 4.42
CA VAL A 391 -5.90 -11.51 4.99
C VAL A 391 -6.85 -11.00 3.92
N TRP A 392 -6.34 -10.65 2.74
CA TRP A 392 -7.17 -10.22 1.62
C TRP A 392 -7.96 -11.35 0.96
N GLN A 393 -7.37 -12.54 0.81
CA GLN A 393 -8.04 -13.70 0.22
C GLN A 393 -9.32 -14.07 0.99
N PHE A 394 -9.26 -13.99 2.33
CA PHE A 394 -10.37 -14.36 3.21
C PHE A 394 -11.27 -13.17 3.57
N HIS A 395 -11.08 -11.97 3.01
CA HIS A 395 -12.07 -10.90 3.13
C HIS A 395 -13.44 -11.38 2.62
N PRO A 396 -14.56 -11.07 3.32
CA PRO A 396 -14.72 -10.18 4.48
C PRO A 396 -14.55 -10.82 5.88
N GLY A 397 -14.03 -12.05 5.97
CA GLY A 397 -13.68 -12.72 7.22
C GLY A 397 -12.56 -12.01 7.99
N ILE A 398 -12.48 -12.27 9.30
CA ILE A 398 -11.40 -11.75 10.14
C ILE A 398 -10.24 -12.75 10.11
N VAL A 399 -9.07 -12.26 9.71
CA VAL A 399 -7.82 -13.04 9.71
C VAL A 399 -6.82 -12.40 10.67
N TYR A 400 -6.51 -13.09 11.77
CA TYR A 400 -5.40 -12.70 12.64
C TYR A 400 -4.10 -13.30 12.15
N ASN A 401 -3.05 -12.49 12.08
CA ASN A 401 -1.69 -12.99 11.92
C ASN A 401 -1.05 -13.20 13.30
N LEU A 402 -0.85 -14.47 13.66
CA LEU A 402 -0.31 -14.88 14.96
C LEU A 402 1.15 -14.45 15.14
N ASP A 403 1.90 -14.27 14.05
CA ASP A 403 3.29 -13.79 14.07
C ASP A 403 3.40 -12.33 14.54
N LEU A 404 2.27 -11.60 14.61
CA LEU A 404 2.21 -10.23 15.15
C LEU A 404 1.97 -10.18 16.66
N PHE A 405 1.81 -11.32 17.33
CA PHE A 405 1.71 -11.38 18.78
C PHE A 405 3.07 -11.41 19.49
N ASP A 406 4.15 -11.57 18.72
CA ASP A 406 5.52 -11.52 19.22
C ASP A 406 5.87 -10.16 19.88
N HIS A 407 6.84 -10.21 20.80
CA HIS A 407 7.12 -9.15 21.77
C HIS A 407 7.71 -7.85 21.20
N ASP A 408 8.15 -7.82 19.94
CA ASP A 408 8.95 -6.72 19.39
C ASP A 408 8.10 -5.56 18.81
N LEU A 409 6.77 -5.68 18.76
CA LEU A 409 5.89 -4.64 18.21
C LEU A 409 5.32 -3.71 19.29
N ARG A 410 5.39 -2.39 19.04
CA ARG A 410 4.73 -1.39 19.89
C ARG A 410 3.21 -1.55 19.76
N ARG A 411 2.54 -1.80 20.88
CA ARG A 411 1.09 -1.94 20.94
C ARG A 411 0.43 -0.56 21.00
N MET A 412 -0.58 -0.35 20.17
CA MET A 412 -1.43 0.85 20.20
C MET A 412 -2.84 0.49 20.60
N ASP A 413 -3.34 1.17 21.62
CA ASP A 413 -4.70 1.08 22.17
C ASP A 413 -5.75 1.82 21.31
N ILE A 414 -5.41 2.21 20.08
CA ILE A 414 -6.32 2.94 19.17
C ILE A 414 -7.67 2.22 18.99
N PRO A 415 -7.73 0.88 18.81
CA PRO A 415 -9.01 0.18 18.74
C PRO A 415 -9.91 0.36 19.97
N LEU A 416 -9.36 0.81 21.10
CA LEU A 416 -10.11 1.06 22.33
C LEU A 416 -10.59 2.50 22.46
N LYS A 417 -10.20 3.41 21.55
CA LYS A 417 -10.60 4.83 21.60
C LYS A 417 -11.84 5.14 20.76
N GLU A 418 -12.05 4.40 19.67
CA GLU A 418 -13.18 4.55 18.75
C GLU A 418 -13.45 3.18 18.12
N PHE A 419 -14.70 2.72 18.09
CA PHE A 419 -15.05 1.38 17.64
C PHE A 419 -15.09 1.31 16.10
N GLU A 420 -14.06 0.76 15.47
CA GLU A 420 -14.10 0.38 14.04
C GLU A 420 -14.26 -1.13 13.83
N ASP A 421 -14.59 -1.53 12.60
CA ASP A 421 -14.64 -2.95 12.22
C ASP A 421 -13.29 -3.64 12.36
N LEU A 422 -13.28 -4.78 13.04
CA LEU A 422 -12.09 -5.52 13.41
C LEU A 422 -11.24 -5.94 12.19
N TYR A 423 -11.87 -6.19 11.04
CA TYR A 423 -11.14 -6.53 9.80
C TYR A 423 -10.15 -5.42 9.45
N THR A 424 -10.55 -4.16 9.66
CA THR A 424 -9.72 -2.98 9.38
C THR A 424 -8.45 -3.00 10.20
N TYR A 425 -8.54 -3.25 11.51
CA TYR A 425 -7.37 -3.29 12.37
C TYR A 425 -6.43 -4.45 12.05
N GLU A 426 -6.95 -5.65 11.82
CA GLU A 426 -6.10 -6.81 11.53
C GLU A 426 -5.46 -6.78 10.14
N SER A 427 -6.18 -6.26 9.14
CA SER A 427 -5.60 -5.99 7.83
C SER A 427 -4.51 -4.93 7.91
N PHE A 428 -4.71 -3.85 8.68
CA PHE A 428 -3.68 -2.84 8.87
C PHE A 428 -2.50 -3.32 9.71
N ASN A 429 -2.70 -4.22 10.68
CA ASN A 429 -1.62 -4.86 11.42
C ASN A 429 -0.70 -5.64 10.46
N SER A 430 -1.29 -6.46 9.60
CA SER A 430 -0.55 -7.23 8.59
C SER A 430 0.12 -6.31 7.56
N TYR A 431 -0.54 -5.22 7.19
CA TYR A 431 0.01 -4.21 6.28
C TYR A 431 1.18 -3.44 6.90
N ASN A 432 1.06 -2.99 8.15
CA ASN A 432 2.12 -2.31 8.88
C ASN A 432 3.35 -3.21 9.02
N TRP A 433 3.15 -4.49 9.31
CA TRP A 433 4.23 -5.46 9.36
C TRP A 433 4.96 -5.58 8.03
N ARG A 434 4.22 -5.70 6.92
CA ARG A 434 4.76 -5.63 5.55
C ARG A 434 5.57 -4.36 5.33
N CYS A 435 5.04 -3.21 5.74
CA CYS A 435 5.74 -1.94 5.62
C CYS A 435 6.86 -1.73 6.65
N ARG A 436 7.26 -2.75 7.43
CA ARG A 436 8.24 -2.67 8.53
C ARG A 436 7.94 -1.54 9.54
N TRP A 437 6.67 -1.18 9.69
CA TRP A 437 6.22 -0.25 10.72
C TRP A 437 6.02 -1.05 12.02
N PRO A 438 6.79 -0.80 13.10
CA PRO A 438 6.85 -1.66 14.28
C PRO A 438 5.69 -1.38 15.24
N VAL A 439 4.47 -1.31 14.70
CA VAL A 439 3.26 -0.99 15.44
C VAL A 439 2.19 -2.00 15.13
N ARG A 440 1.49 -2.40 16.18
CA ARG A 440 0.29 -3.22 16.10
C ARG A 440 -0.84 -2.57 16.88
N TYR A 441 -2.00 -2.47 16.26
CA TYR A 441 -3.26 -2.14 16.89
C TYR A 441 -3.73 -3.32 17.76
N GLN A 442 -3.88 -3.06 19.05
CA GLN A 442 -4.27 -4.06 20.03
C GLN A 442 -5.79 -4.21 20.05
N SER A 443 -6.25 -5.41 19.72
CA SER A 443 -7.67 -5.77 19.60
C SER A 443 -8.01 -6.93 20.56
N LEU A 444 -7.56 -8.15 20.26
CA LEU A 444 -7.70 -9.35 21.11
C LEU A 444 -6.33 -9.91 21.48
N ASP A 445 -6.24 -10.63 22.60
CA ASP A 445 -5.03 -11.36 23.01
C ASP A 445 -4.86 -12.68 22.25
N GLN A 446 -3.63 -13.21 22.23
CA GLN A 446 -3.27 -14.37 21.40
C GLN A 446 -4.08 -15.61 21.78
N LYS A 447 -4.28 -15.84 23.08
CA LYS A 447 -5.01 -16.99 23.59
C LYS A 447 -6.47 -16.91 23.14
N THR A 448 -7.10 -15.74 23.29
CA THR A 448 -8.48 -15.51 22.82
C THR A 448 -8.59 -15.75 21.31
N VAL A 449 -7.62 -15.29 20.52
CA VAL A 449 -7.59 -15.54 19.08
C VAL A 449 -7.49 -17.04 18.79
N VAL A 450 -6.45 -17.72 19.25
CA VAL A 450 -6.25 -19.15 19.00
C VAL A 450 -7.46 -19.98 19.47
N ASP A 451 -7.95 -19.75 20.68
CA ASP A 451 -9.08 -20.49 21.26
C ASP A 451 -10.38 -20.33 20.47
N ASN A 452 -10.55 -19.23 19.73
CA ASN A 452 -11.77 -18.94 18.96
C ASN A 452 -11.57 -19.00 17.44
N ALA A 453 -10.37 -19.32 16.94
CA ALA A 453 -10.11 -19.51 15.52
C ALA A 453 -10.89 -20.73 15.02
N ASP A 454 -11.80 -20.58 14.05
CA ASP A 454 -12.45 -21.73 13.43
C ASP A 454 -11.45 -22.49 12.55
N PHE A 455 -10.55 -21.73 11.92
CA PHE A 455 -9.45 -22.24 11.11
C PHE A 455 -8.13 -21.64 11.55
N LEU A 456 -7.15 -22.51 11.79
CA LEU A 456 -5.73 -22.16 11.88
C LEU A 456 -5.04 -22.62 10.60
N ILE A 457 -4.38 -21.69 9.92
CA ILE A 457 -3.58 -21.96 8.72
C ILE A 457 -2.12 -21.72 9.09
N ILE A 458 -1.34 -22.78 9.20
CA ILE A 458 -0.01 -22.74 9.80
C ILE A 458 1.02 -23.25 8.79
N LYS A 459 2.07 -22.48 8.52
CA LYS A 459 3.17 -22.85 7.61
C LYS A 459 4.44 -23.17 8.40
N GLY A 460 5.16 -24.22 8.01
CA GLY A 460 6.53 -24.46 8.48
C GLY A 460 6.68 -24.97 9.93
N ILE A 461 5.63 -25.54 10.52
CA ILE A 461 5.69 -26.21 11.83
C ILE A 461 5.70 -27.73 11.65
N GLU A 462 6.50 -28.45 12.43
CA GLU A 462 6.48 -29.92 12.43
C GLU A 462 5.10 -30.47 12.85
N SER A 463 4.59 -31.46 12.11
CA SER A 463 3.24 -32.00 12.33
C SER A 463 3.01 -32.50 13.75
N GLU A 464 4.04 -33.05 14.41
CA GLU A 464 3.95 -33.55 15.80
C GLU A 464 3.74 -32.41 16.82
N SER A 465 4.24 -31.21 16.51
CA SER A 465 4.09 -30.02 17.37
C SER A 465 2.69 -29.40 17.28
N LEU A 466 1.95 -29.64 16.20
CA LEU A 466 0.63 -29.02 15.99
C LEU A 466 -0.39 -29.46 17.04
N ALA A 467 -0.49 -30.76 17.32
CA ALA A 467 -1.43 -31.29 18.31
C ALA A 467 -1.11 -30.80 19.74
N LYS A 468 0.18 -30.57 20.02
CA LYS A 468 0.63 -30.03 21.31
C LYS A 468 0.33 -28.54 21.45
N ASN A 469 0.56 -27.76 20.40
CA ASN A 469 0.40 -26.31 20.41
C ASN A 469 -1.05 -25.86 20.25
N TYR A 470 -1.86 -26.66 19.54
CA TYR A 470 -3.26 -26.36 19.21
C TYR A 470 -4.18 -27.56 19.52
N PRO A 471 -4.28 -27.98 20.79
CA PRO A 471 -4.97 -29.22 21.17
C PRO A 471 -6.49 -29.20 20.93
N ARG A 472 -7.07 -28.03 20.68
CA ARG A 472 -8.49 -27.87 20.35
C ARG A 472 -8.78 -27.97 18.86
N HIS A 473 -7.75 -27.99 18.02
CA HIS A 473 -7.88 -27.98 16.59
C HIS A 473 -7.46 -29.32 16.01
N ARG A 474 -8.29 -29.85 15.12
CA ARG A 474 -8.04 -31.07 14.36
C ARG A 474 -7.39 -30.73 13.04
N LEU A 475 -6.38 -31.48 12.64
CA LEU A 475 -5.81 -31.40 11.29
C LEU A 475 -6.84 -31.86 10.25
N GLU A 476 -7.18 -30.96 9.32
CA GLU A 476 -8.09 -31.23 8.19
C GLU A 476 -7.32 -31.58 6.92
N GLU A 477 -6.31 -30.78 6.59
CA GLU A 477 -5.58 -30.88 5.33
C GLU A 477 -4.11 -30.50 5.54
N ARG A 478 -3.22 -31.17 4.80
CA ARG A 478 -1.80 -30.82 4.66
C ARG A 478 -1.53 -30.52 3.19
N LEU A 479 -1.12 -29.29 2.91
CA LEU A 479 -0.75 -28.83 1.58
C LEU A 479 0.78 -28.73 1.50
N PRO A 480 1.46 -29.64 0.76
CA PRO A 480 2.90 -29.56 0.60
C PRO A 480 3.27 -28.35 -0.27
N THR A 481 4.24 -27.56 0.18
CA THR A 481 4.85 -26.48 -0.61
C THR A 481 6.37 -26.61 -0.59
N GLU A 482 7.06 -25.93 -1.52
CA GLU A 482 8.51 -25.98 -1.62
C GLU A 482 9.22 -25.51 -0.35
N ASP A 483 8.62 -24.54 0.36
CA ASP A 483 9.22 -23.90 1.55
C ASP A 483 8.65 -24.44 2.87
N GLY A 484 8.03 -25.63 2.82
CA GLY A 484 7.44 -26.32 3.96
C GLY A 484 5.94 -26.59 3.79
N ASP A 485 5.40 -27.47 4.61
CA ASP A 485 3.98 -27.78 4.57
C ASP A 485 3.13 -26.62 5.14
N ILE A 486 1.96 -26.43 4.54
CA ILE A 486 0.87 -25.63 5.10
C ILE A 486 -0.15 -26.60 5.70
N PHE A 487 -0.44 -26.44 6.97
CA PHE A 487 -1.42 -27.22 7.71
C PHE A 487 -2.68 -26.38 7.93
N ILE A 488 -3.83 -26.96 7.60
CA ILE A 488 -5.13 -26.37 7.90
C ILE A 488 -5.73 -27.18 9.04
N LEU A 489 -5.86 -26.53 10.19
CA LEU A 489 -6.50 -27.09 11.37
C LEU A 489 -7.87 -26.45 11.53
N SER A 490 -8.88 -27.23 11.90
CA SER A 490 -10.23 -26.73 12.20
C SER A 490 -10.64 -27.05 13.63
N GLN A 491 -11.58 -26.29 14.18
CA GLN A 491 -12.33 -26.71 15.36
C GLN A 491 -13.85 -26.65 15.10
N PRO A 492 -14.68 -27.39 15.86
CA PRO A 492 -16.12 -27.34 15.67
C PRO A 492 -16.67 -25.92 15.86
N PHE A 493 -17.36 -25.42 14.84
CA PHE A 493 -17.90 -24.05 14.76
C PHE A 493 -18.73 -23.62 15.97
N ARG A 494 -19.44 -24.56 16.61
CA ARG A 494 -20.29 -24.30 17.78
C ARG A 494 -19.53 -24.01 19.07
N ASN A 495 -18.24 -24.29 19.10
CA ASN A 495 -17.39 -24.12 20.29
C ASN A 495 -16.70 -22.75 20.33
N SER A 496 -16.75 -21.97 19.24
CA SER A 496 -16.10 -20.65 19.14
C SER A 496 -17.12 -19.51 19.18
N GLN A 497 -16.70 -18.36 19.70
CA GLN A 497 -17.43 -17.10 19.51
C GLN A 497 -16.77 -16.29 18.40
N HIS A 498 -17.54 -15.64 17.54
CA HIS A 498 -17.01 -14.85 16.43
C HIS A 498 -16.11 -13.71 16.95
N TYR A 499 -14.99 -13.43 16.28
CA TYR A 499 -14.01 -12.45 16.73
C TYR A 499 -14.60 -11.04 16.86
N ARG A 500 -15.48 -10.63 15.94
CA ARG A 500 -16.23 -9.36 16.06
C ARG A 500 -17.03 -9.25 17.36
N VAL A 501 -17.65 -10.34 17.80
CA VAL A 501 -18.42 -10.36 19.04
C VAL A 501 -17.50 -10.28 20.26
N ARG A 502 -16.39 -11.01 20.25
CA ARG A 502 -15.35 -10.93 21.29
C ARG A 502 -14.77 -9.52 21.40
N TYR A 503 -14.45 -8.93 20.26
CA TYR A 503 -13.90 -7.58 20.16
C TYR A 503 -14.90 -6.52 20.64
N GLY A 504 -16.17 -6.59 20.24
CA GLY A 504 -17.21 -5.70 20.74
C GLY A 504 -17.37 -5.77 22.27
N LYS A 505 -17.39 -6.98 22.84
CA LYS A 505 -17.40 -7.16 24.31
C LYS A 505 -16.16 -6.57 24.97
N TYR A 506 -14.98 -6.82 24.41
CA TYR A 506 -13.73 -6.26 24.92
C TYR A 506 -13.73 -4.73 24.85
N PHE A 507 -14.19 -4.13 23.75
CA PHE A 507 -14.31 -2.69 23.58
C PHE A 507 -15.22 -2.06 24.63
N LEU A 508 -16.40 -2.64 24.87
CA LEU A 508 -17.36 -2.16 25.88
C LEU A 508 -16.78 -2.23 27.29
N LEU A 509 -16.05 -3.30 27.62
CA LEU A 509 -15.37 -3.44 28.91
C LEU A 509 -14.29 -2.39 29.16
N GLN A 510 -13.69 -1.84 28.09
CA GLN A 510 -12.68 -0.79 28.19
C GLN A 510 -13.26 0.62 28.13
N ASN A 511 -14.56 0.77 27.83
CA ASN A 511 -15.20 2.07 27.59
C ASN A 511 -16.54 2.19 28.33
N GLU A 512 -16.52 2.75 29.54
CA GLU A 512 -17.70 2.87 30.40
C GLU A 512 -18.68 3.97 29.94
N THR A 513 -18.18 5.01 29.27
CA THR A 513 -18.96 6.22 28.92
C THR A 513 -19.11 6.40 27.42
N LEU A 514 -19.86 5.51 26.77
CA LEU A 514 -20.15 5.58 25.34
C LEU A 514 -21.50 6.26 25.07
N ASN A 515 -21.57 7.05 23.99
CA ASN A 515 -22.84 7.60 23.53
C ASN A 515 -23.69 6.51 22.85
N ASN A 516 -25.01 6.76 22.72
CA ASN A 516 -25.93 5.78 22.12
C ASN A 516 -25.60 5.41 20.67
N ILE A 517 -25.02 6.31 19.88
CA ILE A 517 -24.64 6.02 18.49
C ILE A 517 -23.50 4.98 18.47
N GLU A 518 -22.51 5.14 19.33
CA GLU A 518 -21.39 4.21 19.44
C GLU A 518 -21.86 2.85 19.97
N LEU A 519 -22.70 2.84 21.01
CA LEU A 519 -23.32 1.60 21.52
C LEU A 519 -24.12 0.87 20.42
N ASN A 520 -24.94 1.60 19.64
CA ASN A 520 -25.66 1.01 18.51
C ASN A 520 -24.72 0.45 17.45
N THR A 521 -23.57 1.09 17.23
CA THR A 521 -22.57 0.65 16.26
C THR A 521 -21.92 -0.65 16.70
N VAL A 522 -21.53 -0.76 17.97
CA VAL A 522 -20.98 -1.99 18.57
C VAL A 522 -22.03 -3.12 18.49
N TYR A 523 -23.26 -2.83 18.92
CA TYR A 523 -24.34 -3.83 18.90
C TYR A 523 -24.66 -4.30 17.48
N PHE A 524 -24.67 -3.38 16.51
CA PHE A 524 -24.89 -3.69 15.10
C PHE A 524 -23.84 -4.68 14.57
N ASP A 525 -22.54 -4.43 14.82
CA ASP A 525 -21.46 -5.32 14.35
C ASP A 525 -21.54 -6.71 15.02
N MET A 526 -21.77 -6.75 16.34
CA MET A 526 -21.95 -7.99 17.09
C MET A 526 -23.15 -8.80 16.59
N ALA A 527 -24.29 -8.13 16.36
CA ALA A 527 -25.50 -8.75 15.86
C ALA A 527 -25.36 -9.21 14.41
N MET A 528 -24.59 -8.51 13.58
CA MET A 528 -24.28 -8.92 12.20
C MET A 528 -23.49 -10.22 12.20
N ALA A 529 -22.44 -10.31 13.02
CA ALA A 529 -21.66 -11.53 13.19
C ALA A 529 -22.53 -12.71 13.65
N ASP A 530 -23.33 -12.54 14.71
CA ASP A 530 -24.20 -13.60 15.23
C ASP A 530 -25.29 -14.03 14.23
N PHE A 531 -25.86 -13.07 13.48
CA PHE A 531 -26.83 -13.32 12.42
C PHE A 531 -26.26 -14.20 11.32
N TYR A 532 -25.09 -13.86 10.79
CA TYR A 532 -24.48 -14.64 9.73
C TYR A 532 -24.03 -16.02 10.20
N ARG A 533 -23.63 -16.15 11.48
CA ARG A 533 -23.40 -17.45 12.11
C ARG A 533 -24.66 -18.30 12.35
N GLY A 534 -25.86 -17.77 12.05
CA GLY A 534 -27.13 -18.48 12.30
C GLY A 534 -27.49 -18.63 13.77
N SER A 535 -26.88 -17.82 14.64
CA SER A 535 -26.98 -17.93 16.11
C SER A 535 -27.54 -16.67 16.78
N LEU A 536 -28.19 -15.80 16.00
CA LEU A 536 -28.70 -14.51 16.43
C LEU A 536 -29.57 -14.65 17.69
N ARG A 537 -29.02 -14.17 18.81
CA ARG A 537 -29.69 -14.11 20.11
C ARG A 537 -29.64 -12.68 20.61
N PRO A 538 -30.54 -11.79 20.13
CA PRO A 538 -30.47 -10.35 20.39
C PRO A 538 -30.35 -10.00 21.87
N LYS A 539 -31.13 -10.67 22.73
CA LYS A 539 -31.11 -10.45 24.18
C LYS A 539 -29.78 -10.86 24.83
N ALA A 540 -29.16 -11.95 24.38
CA ALA A 540 -27.89 -12.43 24.96
C ALA A 540 -26.70 -11.51 24.61
N LEU A 541 -26.81 -10.72 23.54
CA LEU A 541 -25.80 -9.70 23.23
C LEU A 541 -25.88 -8.51 24.18
N LEU A 542 -27.08 -8.16 24.68
CA LEU A 542 -27.30 -7.04 25.60
C LEU A 542 -26.64 -7.25 26.97
N ASP A 543 -26.34 -8.49 27.35
CA ASP A 543 -25.64 -8.79 28.61
C ASP A 543 -24.26 -8.10 28.71
N ALA A 544 -23.68 -7.67 27.58
CA ALA A 544 -22.42 -6.94 27.53
C ALA A 544 -22.58 -5.41 27.55
N PHE A 545 -23.81 -4.89 27.52
CA PHE A 545 -24.11 -3.46 27.40
C PHE A 545 -24.52 -2.86 28.75
N PRO A 546 -24.43 -1.53 28.91
CA PRO A 546 -24.91 -0.85 30.11
C PRO A 546 -26.39 -1.17 30.41
N SER A 547 -26.72 -1.28 31.71
CA SER A 547 -28.09 -1.54 32.14
C SER A 547 -29.05 -0.48 31.60
N GLY A 548 -30.17 -0.91 31.02
CA GLY A 548 -31.18 -0.03 30.43
C GLY A 548 -30.88 0.42 28.99
N TYR A 549 -29.76 -0.02 28.39
CA TYR A 549 -29.50 0.20 26.97
C TYR A 549 -30.52 -0.54 26.10
N SER A 550 -31.05 0.13 25.08
CA SER A 550 -31.88 -0.46 24.03
C SER A 550 -31.31 -0.13 22.64
N PRO A 551 -31.12 -1.11 21.73
CA PRO A 551 -30.55 -0.88 20.41
C PRO A 551 -31.38 0.03 19.51
N GLY A 552 -30.80 1.18 19.16
CA GLY A 552 -31.37 2.11 18.19
C GLY A 552 -30.93 1.85 16.74
N LYS A 553 -31.61 2.52 15.79
CA LYS A 553 -31.33 2.44 14.34
C LYS A 553 -30.15 3.31 13.90
N LYS A 554 -29.84 4.36 14.64
CA LYS A 554 -28.76 5.29 14.30
C LYS A 554 -27.43 4.64 14.66
N VAL A 555 -26.72 4.18 13.64
CA VAL A 555 -25.35 3.64 13.72
C VAL A 555 -24.38 4.64 13.10
N ARG A 556 -23.14 4.67 13.59
CA ARG A 556 -22.05 5.41 12.95
C ARG A 556 -21.72 4.74 11.62
N GLN A 557 -21.31 5.52 10.64
CA GLN A 557 -20.85 4.98 9.37
C GLN A 557 -19.45 4.37 9.55
N ILE A 558 -19.38 3.04 9.70
CA ILE A 558 -18.10 2.31 9.68
C ILE A 558 -17.59 2.25 8.24
N ARG A 559 -16.31 2.57 8.07
CA ARG A 559 -15.74 2.90 6.76
C ARG A 559 -15.72 1.75 5.76
N TYR A 560 -15.41 0.53 6.24
CA TYR A 560 -15.30 -0.65 5.39
C TYR A 560 -16.61 -1.43 5.25
N TYR A 561 -17.71 -0.96 5.84
CA TYR A 561 -19.02 -1.60 5.62
C TYR A 561 -19.46 -1.53 4.16
N SER A 562 -19.01 -0.53 3.41
CA SER A 562 -19.21 -0.47 1.96
C SER A 562 -18.56 -1.64 1.21
N SER A 563 -17.51 -2.25 1.77
CA SER A 563 -16.90 -3.48 1.23
C SER A 563 -17.73 -4.73 1.50
N TYR A 564 -18.79 -4.62 2.31
CA TYR A 564 -19.74 -5.69 2.61
C TYR A 564 -21.04 -5.52 1.82
N SER A 565 -20.96 -5.02 0.58
CA SER A 565 -22.11 -4.61 -0.23
C SER A 565 -23.16 -5.71 -0.44
N LEU A 566 -22.77 -6.99 -0.42
CA LEU A 566 -23.70 -8.13 -0.49
C LEU A 566 -24.30 -8.52 0.87
N LEU A 567 -23.60 -8.26 1.97
CA LEU A 567 -23.99 -8.68 3.32
C LEU A 567 -24.79 -7.60 4.04
N LEU A 568 -24.39 -6.34 3.92
CA LEU A 568 -24.97 -5.24 4.70
C LEU A 568 -26.47 -5.05 4.42
N PRO A 569 -26.94 -4.95 3.16
CA PRO A 569 -28.36 -4.71 2.88
C PRO A 569 -29.29 -5.84 3.37
N ARG A 570 -28.77 -7.07 3.40
CA ARG A 570 -29.51 -8.23 3.92
C ARG A 570 -29.65 -8.16 5.44
N PHE A 571 -28.57 -7.81 6.14
CA PHE A 571 -28.59 -7.69 7.59
C PHE A 571 -29.39 -6.48 8.08
N GLU A 572 -29.26 -5.31 7.44
CA GLU A 572 -29.98 -4.09 7.82
C GLU A 572 -31.50 -4.28 7.88
N LYS A 573 -32.07 -5.07 6.95
CA LYS A 573 -33.50 -5.43 6.96
C LYS A 573 -33.90 -6.19 8.23
N VAL A 574 -33.03 -7.05 8.73
CA VAL A 574 -33.24 -7.83 9.95
C VAL A 574 -32.98 -6.97 11.19
N TYR A 575 -31.89 -6.21 11.20
CA TYR A 575 -31.52 -5.30 12.28
C TYR A 575 -32.64 -4.30 12.60
N ASN A 576 -33.22 -3.67 11.57
CA ASN A 576 -34.32 -2.73 11.75
C ASN A 576 -35.54 -3.35 12.45
N LYS A 577 -35.82 -4.64 12.22
CA LYS A 577 -36.89 -5.37 12.93
C LYS A 577 -36.52 -5.64 14.38
N ILE A 578 -35.27 -6.01 14.64
CA ILE A 578 -34.75 -6.25 16.00
C ILE A 578 -34.85 -4.97 16.83
N SER A 579 -34.32 -3.84 16.32
CA SER A 579 -34.36 -2.55 17.01
C SER A 579 -35.79 -2.13 17.35
N ASN A 580 -36.72 -2.21 16.40
CA ASN A 580 -38.14 -1.90 16.65
C ASN A 580 -38.79 -2.78 17.73
N THR A 581 -38.32 -4.03 17.88
CA THR A 581 -38.89 -4.99 18.83
C THR A 581 -38.31 -4.82 20.23
N LEU A 582 -37.05 -4.38 20.35
CA LEU A 582 -36.39 -4.13 21.62
C LEU A 582 -36.63 -2.71 22.16
N GLU A 583 -37.06 -1.78 21.31
CA GLU A 583 -37.49 -0.43 21.69
C GLU A 583 -38.92 -0.41 22.29
N ARG A 584 -39.73 -1.44 21.98
CA ARG A 584 -41.07 -1.68 22.55
C ARG A 584 -40.96 -2.58 23.78
#